data_AF-X5XH79-F1
#
_entry.id   AF-X5XH79-F1
#
_cell.length_a   1.000
_cell.length_b   1.000
_cell.length_c   1.000
_cell.angle_alpha   90.00
_cell.angle_beta   90.00
_cell.angle_gamma   90.00
#
_symmetry.space_group_name_H-M   'P 1'
#
loop_
_entity.id
_entity.type
_entity.pdbx_description
1 polymer ?
#
loop_
_entity_poly.entity_id
_entity_poly.type
_entity_poly.pdbx_seq_one_letter_code
_entity_poly.pdbx_strand_id
1 'polypeptide(L)'
;MPAQVSEAEKARIERAIQAAVSGSWKEFAELTDEPFLNDASMRKQFGDSSSRLQQADGNWEMTSGIGIVPDGSARLITVLSKAPPTVDIVLTLHSTSDRDDSTISIWTFFQQLNWGD
;
A
#
# COMPACT_ATOMS: atom_id res chain seq x y z
N MET A 1 -7.10 -22.59 5.14
CA MET A 1 -7.94 -21.68 4.33
C MET A 1 -7.01 -20.70 3.63
N PRO A 2 -7.29 -20.24 2.40
CA PRO A 2 -6.47 -19.19 1.80
C PRO A 2 -6.51 -17.95 2.70
N ALA A 3 -5.36 -17.34 2.97
CA ALA A 3 -5.29 -16.12 3.76
C ALA A 3 -6.04 -15.01 3.01
N GLN A 4 -7.05 -14.41 3.65
CA GLN A 4 -7.83 -13.29 3.11
C GLN A 4 -7.49 -12.01 3.85
N VAL A 5 -7.59 -10.87 3.16
CA VAL A 5 -7.33 -9.55 3.75
C VAL A 5 -8.44 -9.29 4.77
N SER A 6 -8.10 -8.95 6.00
CA SER A 6 -9.10 -8.63 7.02
C SER A 6 -9.79 -7.30 6.71
N GLU A 7 -10.95 -7.04 7.33
CA GLU A 7 -11.66 -5.78 7.11
C GLU A 7 -10.82 -4.56 7.57
N ALA A 8 -10.07 -4.69 8.66
CA ALA A 8 -9.16 -3.66 9.13
C ALA A 8 -8.03 -3.37 8.12
N GLU A 9 -7.42 -4.42 7.56
CA GLU A 9 -6.38 -4.30 6.54
C GLU A 9 -6.92 -3.67 5.26
N LYS A 10 -8.11 -4.10 4.81
CA LYS A 10 -8.79 -3.55 3.65
C LYS A 10 -9.10 -2.07 3.84
N ALA A 11 -9.65 -1.69 5.00
CA ALA A 11 -9.93 -0.29 5.32
C ALA A 11 -8.63 0.56 5.34
N ARG A 12 -7.52 0.00 5.83
CA ARG A 12 -6.20 0.67 5.80
C ARG A 12 -5.73 0.93 4.38
N ILE A 13 -5.83 -0.09 3.53
CA ILE A 13 -5.45 -0.01 2.12
C ILE A 13 -6.29 1.03 1.39
N GLU A 14 -7.62 0.97 1.51
CA GLU A 14 -8.53 1.91 0.87
C GLU A 14 -8.21 3.35 1.29
N ARG A 15 -8.01 3.59 2.59
CA ARG A 15 -7.60 4.91 3.09
C ARG A 15 -6.24 5.36 2.57
N ALA A 16 -5.27 4.46 2.45
CA ALA A 16 -3.94 4.79 1.94
C ALA A 16 -4.00 5.22 0.47
N ILE A 17 -4.80 4.52 -0.33
CA ILE A 17 -5.05 4.90 -1.72
C ILE A 17 -5.81 6.24 -1.80
N GLN A 18 -6.84 6.45 -0.99
CA GLN A 18 -7.59 7.72 -0.96
C GLN A 18 -6.70 8.91 -0.56
N ALA A 19 -5.83 8.74 0.44
CA ALA A 19 -4.87 9.76 0.84
C ALA A 19 -3.89 10.06 -0.32
N ALA A 20 -3.43 9.03 -1.03
CA ALA A 20 -2.56 9.21 -2.20
C ALA A 20 -3.28 9.88 -3.38
N VAL A 21 -4.53 9.52 -3.68
CA VAL A 21 -5.36 10.20 -4.68
C VAL A 21 -5.57 11.68 -4.30
N SER A 22 -5.77 11.96 -3.01
CA SER A 22 -5.95 13.34 -2.51
C SER A 22 -4.64 14.12 -2.36
N GLY A 23 -3.47 13.49 -2.55
CA GLY A 23 -2.16 14.13 -2.33
C GLY A 23 -1.83 14.40 -0.86
N SER A 24 -2.57 13.79 0.07
CA SER A 24 -2.50 14.05 1.49
C SER A 24 -1.44 13.19 2.16
N TRP A 25 -0.19 13.67 2.18
CA TRP A 25 0.91 12.99 2.89
C TRP A 25 0.61 12.82 4.38
N LYS A 26 0.00 13.83 5.00
CA LYS A 26 -0.30 13.80 6.44
C LYS A 26 -1.21 12.63 6.78
N GLU A 27 -2.34 12.50 6.06
CA GLU A 27 -3.25 11.39 6.29
C GLU A 27 -2.56 10.06 6.01
N PHE A 28 -1.80 9.94 4.92
CA PHE A 28 -1.05 8.72 4.61
C PHE A 28 -0.05 8.33 5.71
N ALA A 29 0.67 9.29 6.27
CA ALA A 29 1.63 9.05 7.35
C ALA A 29 0.96 8.67 8.67
N GLU A 30 -0.26 9.15 8.93
CA GLU A 30 -1.09 8.70 10.06
C GLU A 30 -1.65 7.28 9.82
N LEU A 31 -1.48 6.73 8.61
CA LEU A 31 -1.91 5.37 8.28
C LEU A 31 -0.90 4.26 8.55
N THR A 32 0.23 4.56 9.21
CA THR A 32 1.13 3.54 9.72
C THR A 32 1.12 3.54 11.23
N ASP A 33 0.98 2.37 11.85
CA ASP A 33 0.98 2.26 13.31
C ASP A 33 2.39 2.39 13.90
N GLU A 34 3.39 1.98 13.11
CA GLU A 34 4.80 2.17 13.41
C GLU A 34 5.43 3.24 12.52
N PRO A 35 6.45 3.97 13.01
CA PRO A 35 7.14 4.96 12.21
C PRO A 35 7.81 4.32 10.99
N PHE A 36 7.82 5.05 9.87
CA PHE A 36 8.56 4.62 8.69
C PHE A 36 10.04 4.43 9.01
N LEU A 37 10.63 3.33 8.55
CA LEU A 37 12.07 3.09 8.65
C LEU A 37 12.89 4.23 8.04
N ASN A 38 12.37 4.87 7.00
CA ASN A 38 12.94 6.05 6.39
C ASN A 38 11.85 6.99 5.85
N ASP A 39 11.54 8.04 6.64
CA ASP A 39 10.53 9.04 6.31
C ASP A 39 10.81 9.76 4.97
N ALA A 40 12.06 10.16 4.72
CA ALA A 40 12.42 10.88 3.50
C ALA A 40 12.20 10.02 2.24
N SER A 41 12.57 8.73 2.30
CA SER A 41 12.32 7.78 1.22
C SER A 41 10.84 7.52 1.03
N MET A 42 10.08 7.33 2.12
CA MET A 42 8.65 7.09 2.05
C MET A 42 7.89 8.29 1.49
N ARG A 43 8.28 9.51 1.89
CA ARG A 43 7.67 10.75 1.39
C ARG A 43 7.91 10.94 -0.10
N LYS A 44 9.10 10.58 -0.59
CA LYS A 44 9.40 10.59 -2.03
C LYS A 44 8.53 9.57 -2.78
N GLN A 45 8.51 8.33 -2.29
CA GLN A 45 7.66 7.25 -2.81
C GLN A 45 6.18 7.66 -2.89
N PHE A 46 5.68 8.27 -1.82
CA PHE A 46 4.32 8.81 -1.78
C PHE A 46 4.09 9.89 -2.82
N GLY A 47 4.95 10.91 -2.91
CA GLY A 47 4.78 11.98 -3.90
C GLY A 47 4.77 11.46 -5.34
N ASP A 48 5.68 10.53 -5.64
CA ASP A 48 5.82 9.89 -6.95
C ASP A 48 4.58 9.05 -7.31
N SER A 49 4.07 8.24 -6.37
CA SER A 49 2.89 7.39 -6.57
C SER A 49 1.57 8.18 -6.56
N SER A 50 1.43 9.15 -5.66
CA SER A 50 0.28 10.04 -5.53
C SER A 50 0.06 10.85 -6.81
N SER A 51 1.11 11.48 -7.35
CA SER A 51 1.04 12.25 -8.59
C SER A 51 0.51 11.41 -9.76
N ARG A 52 0.87 10.13 -9.83
CA ARG A 52 0.38 9.21 -10.87
C ARG A 52 -1.08 8.81 -10.65
N LEU A 53 -1.47 8.49 -9.42
CA LEU A 53 -2.87 8.19 -9.10
C LEU A 53 -3.79 9.37 -9.44
N GLN A 54 -3.30 10.59 -9.23
CA GLN A 54 -3.99 11.82 -9.63
C GLN A 54 -4.06 11.97 -11.16
N GLN A 55 -2.96 11.69 -11.88
CA GLN A 55 -2.94 11.72 -13.34
C GLN A 55 -3.81 10.65 -14.00
N ALA A 56 -4.00 9.51 -13.33
CA ALA A 56 -4.86 8.44 -13.82
C ALA A 56 -6.35 8.81 -13.77
N ASP A 57 -6.74 9.86 -13.03
CA ASP A 57 -8.12 10.36 -12.95
C ASP A 57 -9.17 9.27 -12.70
N GLY A 58 -8.86 8.34 -11.79
CA GLY A 58 -9.73 7.20 -11.46
C GLY A 58 -9.69 6.03 -12.45
N ASN A 59 -8.93 6.14 -13.53
CA ASN A 59 -8.69 5.05 -14.48
C ASN A 59 -7.58 4.11 -13.97
N TRP A 60 -7.81 3.44 -12.84
CA TRP A 60 -6.88 2.46 -12.30
C TRP A 60 -7.58 1.22 -11.77
N GLU A 61 -6.89 0.08 -11.82
CA GLU A 61 -7.39 -1.19 -11.28
C GLU A 61 -6.58 -1.58 -10.06
N MET A 62 -7.25 -2.02 -8.99
CA MET A 62 -6.60 -2.44 -7.75
C MET A 62 -6.75 -3.94 -7.53
N THR A 63 -5.64 -4.61 -7.26
CA THR A 63 -5.58 -6.02 -6.87
C THR A 63 -4.75 -6.15 -5.61
N SER A 64 -5.20 -6.97 -4.64
CA SER A 64 -4.47 -7.24 -3.39
C SER A 64 -4.12 -8.71 -3.24
N GLY A 65 -2.94 -9.01 -2.70
CA GLY A 65 -2.48 -10.35 -2.35
C GLY A 65 -1.86 -10.39 -0.96
N ILE A 66 -1.80 -11.59 -0.36
CA ILE A 66 -1.22 -11.82 0.97
C ILE A 66 -0.10 -12.86 0.88
N GLY A 67 1.06 -12.51 1.41
CA GLY A 67 2.12 -13.45 1.77
C GLY A 67 2.19 -13.59 3.28
N ILE A 68 2.20 -14.83 3.79
CA ILE A 68 2.45 -15.09 5.22
C ILE A 68 3.92 -15.42 5.38
N VAL A 69 4.61 -14.72 6.29
CA VAL A 69 6.01 -15.01 6.59
C VAL A 69 6.09 -16.41 7.22
N PRO A 70 7.10 -17.25 6.90
CA PRO A 70 7.13 -18.68 7.27
C PRO A 70 6.96 -18.99 8.76
N ASP A 71 7.28 -18.05 9.64
CA ASP A 71 7.13 -18.19 11.09
C ASP A 71 5.72 -17.81 11.60
N GLY A 72 4.84 -17.34 10.72
CA GLY A 72 3.43 -17.06 11.00
C GLY A 72 3.15 -15.80 11.80
N SER A 73 4.18 -15.04 12.22
CA SER A 73 4.01 -13.82 13.01
C SER A 73 3.65 -12.57 12.20
N ALA A 74 3.83 -12.64 10.88
CA ALA A 74 3.72 -11.48 10.01
C ALA A 74 3.02 -11.82 8.69
N ARG A 75 2.18 -10.88 8.26
CA ARG A 75 1.43 -10.91 7.01
C ARG A 75 1.89 -9.73 6.17
N LEU A 76 2.38 -10.02 4.98
CA LEU A 76 2.72 -9.03 3.97
C LEU A 76 1.55 -8.90 3.01
N ILE A 77 0.99 -7.71 2.92
CA ILE A 77 -0.13 -7.41 2.04
C ILE A 77 0.40 -6.53 0.91
N THR A 78 0.38 -7.07 -0.30
CA THR A 78 0.83 -6.37 -1.49
C THR A 78 -0.38 -5.95 -2.29
N VAL A 79 -0.49 -4.64 -2.53
CA VAL A 79 -1.55 -4.06 -3.34
C VAL A 79 -0.92 -3.49 -4.59
N LEU A 80 -1.40 -3.96 -5.73
CA LEU A 80 -1.02 -3.50 -7.05
C LEU A 80 -2.12 -2.57 -7.58
N SER A 81 -1.75 -1.34 -7.89
CA SER A 81 -2.62 -0.42 -8.62
C SER A 81 -2.06 -0.18 -10.02
N LYS A 82 -2.78 -0.62 -11.04
CA LYS A 82 -2.44 -0.39 -12.45
C LYS A 82 -2.98 0.95 -12.89
N ALA A 83 -2.10 1.93 -13.08
CA ALA A 83 -2.46 3.27 -13.52
C ALA A 83 -1.81 3.61 -14.88
N PRO A 84 -2.55 4.20 -15.84
CA PRO A 84 -1.97 4.69 -17.08
C PRO A 84 -1.03 5.89 -16.83
N PRO A 85 0.09 5.99 -17.56
CA PRO A 85 0.62 5.03 -18.52
C PRO A 85 1.25 3.82 -17.80
N THR A 86 0.61 2.64 -17.92
CA THR A 86 1.01 1.26 -17.52
C THR A 86 2.11 1.10 -16.45
N VAL A 87 2.04 1.86 -15.35
CA VAL A 87 2.96 1.71 -14.20
C VAL A 87 2.19 1.07 -13.06
N ASP A 88 2.78 -0.01 -12.55
CA ASP A 88 2.29 -0.73 -11.40
C ASP A 88 2.73 0.02 -10.14
N ILE A 89 1.78 0.50 -9.34
CA ILE A 89 2.07 1.05 -8.01
C ILE A 89 1.91 -0.08 -7.01
N VAL A 90 2.97 -0.33 -6.24
CA VAL A 90 3.03 -1.37 -5.23
C VAL A 90 2.99 -0.74 -3.84
N LEU A 91 1.90 -1.00 -3.11
CA LEU A 91 1.78 -0.71 -1.69
C LEU A 91 2.00 -2.01 -0.91
N THR A 92 2.97 -2.00 0.01
CA THR A 92 3.24 -3.13 0.91
C THR A 92 2.91 -2.72 2.33
N LEU A 93 2.01 -3.48 2.96
CA LEU A 93 1.71 -3.37 4.38
C LEU A 93 2.25 -4.60 5.11
N HIS A 94 2.72 -4.37 6.31
CA HIS A 94 3.04 -5.39 7.28
C HIS A 94 1.95 -5.40 8.35
N SER A 95 1.36 -6.57 8.56
CA SER A 95 0.32 -6.79 9.56
C SER A 95 0.74 -7.94 10.48
N THR A 96 0.59 -7.74 11.78
CA THR A 96 0.99 -8.74 12.80
C THR A 96 -0.03 -9.88 12.98
N SER A 97 -1.27 -9.71 12.53
CA SER A 97 -2.34 -10.72 12.59
C SER A 97 -3.48 -10.42 11.61
N ASP A 98 -4.46 -11.32 11.49
CA ASP A 98 -5.69 -11.13 10.70
C ASP A 98 -6.85 -10.53 11.51
N ARG A 99 -6.58 -10.09 12.74
CA ARG A 99 -7.59 -9.55 13.66
C ARG A 99 -7.67 -8.03 13.59
N ASP A 100 -8.76 -7.46 14.08
CA ASP A 100 -8.97 -6.00 14.12
C ASP A 100 -7.98 -5.26 15.04
N ASP A 101 -7.36 -5.95 15.99
CA ASP A 101 -6.32 -5.43 16.87
C ASP A 101 -4.89 -5.56 16.29
N SER A 102 -4.77 -5.97 15.03
CA SER A 102 -3.46 -6.07 14.36
C SER A 102 -2.79 -4.72 14.23
N THR A 103 -1.50 -4.67 14.56
CA THR A 103 -0.63 -3.56 14.16
C THR A 103 -0.40 -3.64 12.65
N ILE A 104 -0.77 -2.58 11.93
CA ILE A 104 -0.64 -2.46 10.48
C ILE A 104 0.28 -1.29 10.14
N SER A 105 1.45 -1.63 9.61
CA SER A 105 2.51 -0.67 9.26
C SER A 105 2.72 -0.63 7.75
N ILE A 106 2.87 0.56 7.18
CA ILE A 106 3.15 0.70 5.75
C ILE A 106 4.66 0.63 5.55
N TRP A 107 5.14 -0.35 4.77
CA TRP A 107 6.56 -0.58 4.55
C TRP A 107 7.08 0.07 3.27
N THR A 108 6.31 -0.01 2.18
CA THR A 108 6.73 0.54 0.89
C THR A 108 5.53 1.04 0.08
N PHE A 109 5.73 2.09 -0.72
CA PHE A 109 4.71 2.60 -1.62
C PHE A 109 5.31 3.14 -2.93
N PHE A 110 5.88 2.24 -3.73
CA PHE A 110 6.69 2.62 -4.88
C PHE A 110 6.09 2.15 -6.19
N GLN A 111 6.45 2.87 -7.24
CA GLN A 111 6.20 2.49 -8.62
C GLN A 111 7.17 1.37 -9.01
N GLN A 112 6.62 0.19 -9.27
CA GLN A 112 7.34 -0.85 -9.99
C GLN A 112 7.18 -0.54 -11.47
N LEU A 113 8.28 -0.12 -12.11
CA LEU A 113 8.34 -0.14 -13.56
C LEU A 113 8.12 -1.59 -13.98
N ASN A 114 6.99 -1.85 -14.61
CA ASN A 114 6.80 -3.09 -15.33
C ASN A 114 7.80 -2.99 -16.49
N TRP A 115 8.99 -3.59 -16.34
CA TRP A 115 9.88 -3.84 -17.45
C TRP A 115 9.18 -4.86 -18.33
N GLY A 116 8.23 -4.38 -19.14
CA GLY A 116 7.74 -5.12 -20.28
C GLY A 116 8.92 -5.33 -21.21
N ASP A 117 9.23 -6.60 -21.45
CA ASP A 117 9.92 -7.09 -22.64
C ASP A 117 9.24 -6.55 -23.92
#